data_AF-A0A7W0UF47-F1
#
_entry.id   AF-A0A7W0UF47-F1
#
_cell.length_a   1.000
_cell.length_b   1.000
_cell.length_c   1.000
_cell.angle_alpha   90.00
_cell.angle_beta   90.00
_cell.angle_gamma   90.00
#
_symmetry.space_group_name_H-M   'P 1'
#
loop_
_entity.id
_entity.type
_entity.pdbx_description
1 polymer ?
#
loop_
_entity_poly.entity_id
_entity_poly.type
_entity_poly.pdbx_seq_one_letter_code
_entity_poly.pdbx_strand_id
1 'polypeptide(L)'
;MKIVYVTLAFLLGGGLVLFGIGGGGGLSGGLVDAITESDGGGGGADRFVDLERKATAAARAKPTDATLWAAAARARFNLAGATADPTTGSFTAAGQGQLEAAGRAWEEHLELAGEKPDARVASLMVQGYSILGEFDKAAIAQEVIALDRESAGAYTQLALLAYQAGQLRKGDLARDKSLGLTEPDMRETLKGQLQGARTQAAAQAAQEAATPVPTPSPKPEEK
;
A
#
# COMPACT_ATOMS: atom_id res chain seq x y z
N MET A 1 -35.48 29.57 21.95
CA MET A 1 -34.54 30.70 22.08
C MET A 1 -33.17 30.11 22.41
N LYS A 2 -32.20 29.81 21.52
CA LYS A 2 -31.63 30.46 20.31
C LYS A 2 -30.83 31.75 20.59
N ILE A 3 -29.80 31.71 21.46
CA ILE A 3 -28.81 32.80 21.64
C ILE A 3 -27.34 32.31 21.78
N VAL A 4 -27.05 31.01 21.88
CA VAL A 4 -25.66 30.54 22.14
C VAL A 4 -24.80 30.35 20.87
N TYR A 5 -25.35 30.56 19.67
CA TYR A 5 -24.65 30.29 18.40
C TYR A 5 -24.10 31.52 17.66
N VAL A 6 -23.99 32.69 18.30
CA VAL A 6 -23.45 33.89 17.63
C VAL A 6 -22.03 34.26 18.09
N THR A 7 -21.51 33.67 19.18
CA THR A 7 -20.18 34.03 19.71
C THR A 7 -19.03 33.17 19.16
N LEU A 8 -19.29 32.07 18.46
CA LEU A 8 -18.23 31.19 17.92
C LEU A 8 -17.71 31.62 16.54
N ALA A 9 -18.40 32.54 15.84
CA ALA A 9 -18.03 32.95 14.49
C ALA A 9 -16.96 34.05 14.41
N PHE A 10 -16.54 34.65 15.54
CA PHE A 10 -15.57 35.76 15.55
C PHE A 10 -14.14 35.37 15.96
N LEU A 11 -13.90 34.12 16.37
CA LEU A 11 -12.56 33.66 16.79
C LEU A 11 -11.76 32.98 15.67
N LEU A 12 -12.31 32.88 14.46
CA LEU A 12 -11.65 32.34 13.27
C LEU A 12 -11.46 33.38 12.14
N GLY A 13 -11.62 34.68 12.46
CA GLY A 13 -11.55 35.79 11.51
C GLY A 13 -10.61 36.93 11.92
N GLY A 14 -9.59 36.66 12.75
CA GLY A 14 -8.74 37.70 13.33
C GLY A 14 -7.25 37.35 13.37
N GLY A 15 -6.68 36.92 12.23
CA GLY A 15 -5.26 36.56 12.13
C GLY A 15 -4.60 36.92 10.80
N LEU A 16 -5.17 37.86 10.04
CA LEU A 16 -4.50 38.50 8.92
C LEU A 16 -4.24 39.96 9.29
N VAL A 17 -3.13 40.52 8.80
CA VAL A 17 -2.68 41.91 8.94
C VAL A 17 -1.93 42.22 10.24
N LEU A 18 -0.64 41.83 10.33
CA LEU A 18 0.36 42.53 11.18
C LEU A 18 1.84 42.13 10.95
N PHE A 19 2.26 41.83 9.71
CA PHE A 19 3.69 41.90 9.36
C PHE A 19 3.89 42.33 7.91
N GLY A 20 4.10 43.64 7.74
CA GLY A 20 4.55 44.24 6.49
C GLY A 20 5.59 45.31 6.80
N ILE A 21 6.87 44.93 6.71
CA ILE A 21 8.05 45.82 6.55
C ILE A 21 9.11 44.95 5.83
N GLY A 22 9.65 45.28 4.66
CA GLY A 22 9.51 46.47 3.84
C GLY A 22 9.89 46.19 2.38
N GLY A 23 9.44 47.08 1.51
CA GLY A 23 9.81 47.08 0.10
C GLY A 23 11.12 47.84 -0.15
N GLY A 24 11.75 47.53 -1.28
CA GLY A 24 12.67 48.44 -1.97
C GLY A 24 13.98 47.81 -2.45
N GLY A 25 14.03 47.46 -3.73
CA GLY A 25 15.25 47.58 -4.54
C GLY A 25 16.09 46.32 -4.74
N GLY A 26 15.99 45.75 -5.95
CA GLY A 26 17.07 45.10 -6.70
C GLY A 26 17.86 44.00 -6.01
N LEU A 27 17.61 42.75 -6.39
CA LEU A 27 18.57 41.71 -6.82
C LEU A 27 17.90 40.32 -6.68
N SER A 28 18.03 39.51 -7.73
CA SER A 28 17.74 38.05 -7.78
C SER A 28 16.24 37.68 -7.91
N GLY A 29 15.65 37.48 -9.10
CA GLY A 29 16.25 36.90 -10.30
C GLY A 29 16.71 35.47 -10.04
N GLY A 30 15.80 34.50 -9.87
CA GLY A 30 16.23 33.08 -9.88
C GLY A 30 15.39 32.02 -9.18
N LEU A 31 14.33 32.34 -8.42
CA LEU A 31 13.53 31.28 -7.73
C LEU A 31 12.05 31.24 -8.10
N VAL A 32 11.49 32.34 -8.63
CA VAL A 32 10.09 32.36 -9.12
C VAL A 32 10.05 32.05 -10.62
N ASP A 33 11.07 32.43 -11.39
CA ASP A 33 11.23 32.00 -12.79
C ASP A 33 11.54 30.51 -12.91
N ALA A 34 12.27 29.89 -11.97
CA ALA A 34 12.56 28.45 -12.07
C ALA A 34 11.31 27.55 -11.90
N ILE A 35 10.25 28.07 -11.28
CA ILE A 35 8.99 27.35 -11.06
C ILE A 35 7.94 27.70 -12.11
N THR A 36 8.11 28.83 -12.81
CA THR A 36 7.11 29.34 -13.77
C THR A 36 7.61 29.32 -15.22
N GLU A 37 8.93 29.29 -15.44
CA GLU A 37 9.63 29.28 -16.73
C GLU A 37 10.18 27.88 -17.06
N SER A 38 9.49 26.84 -16.60
CA SER A 38 9.48 25.56 -17.32
C SER A 38 8.08 25.37 -17.90
N ASP A 39 7.78 26.26 -18.84
CA ASP A 39 6.62 26.20 -19.71
C ASP A 39 6.76 24.97 -20.63
N GLY A 40 6.24 23.87 -20.12
CA GLY A 40 6.09 22.58 -20.77
C GLY A 40 4.87 21.91 -20.18
N GLY A 41 3.70 22.50 -20.42
CA GLY A 41 2.40 22.00 -19.99
C GLY A 41 2.18 20.54 -20.36
N GLY A 42 2.19 19.69 -19.33
CA GLY A 42 1.81 18.28 -19.34
C GLY A 42 1.58 17.87 -17.88
N GLY A 43 0.38 17.41 -17.56
CA GLY A 43 -0.12 17.30 -16.20
C GLY A 43 0.70 16.37 -15.31
N GLY A 44 0.62 16.53 -13.99
CA GLY A 44 1.33 15.66 -13.04
C GLY A 44 1.14 14.15 -13.32
N ALA A 45 -0.03 13.77 -13.85
CA ALA A 45 -0.33 12.40 -14.31
C ALA A 45 0.49 11.95 -15.53
N ASP A 46 0.76 12.82 -16.50
CA ASP A 46 1.52 12.49 -17.72
C ASP A 46 2.95 12.06 -17.38
N ARG A 47 3.57 12.73 -16.38
CA ARG A 47 4.89 12.34 -15.89
C ARG A 47 4.90 10.93 -15.28
N PHE A 48 3.85 10.53 -14.57
CA PHE A 48 3.76 9.17 -14.04
C PHE A 48 3.54 8.14 -15.15
N VAL A 49 2.77 8.49 -16.18
CA VAL A 49 2.58 7.62 -17.37
C VAL A 49 3.90 7.41 -18.11
N ASP A 50 4.69 8.46 -18.31
CA ASP A 50 6.00 8.36 -18.98
C ASP A 50 7.00 7.55 -18.14
N LEU A 51 7.04 7.75 -16.83
CA LEU A 51 7.89 7.00 -15.91
C LEU A 51 7.54 5.51 -15.92
N GLU A 52 6.25 5.17 -15.87
CA GLU A 52 5.78 3.79 -15.97
C GLU A 52 6.24 3.17 -17.28
N ARG A 53 5.98 3.84 -18.41
CA ARG A 53 6.32 3.33 -19.74
C ARG A 53 7.81 3.07 -19.88
N LYS A 54 8.63 4.02 -19.44
CA LYS A 54 10.10 3.92 -19.49
C LYS A 54 10.63 2.78 -18.62
N ALA A 55 10.16 2.68 -17.38
CA ALA A 55 10.58 1.63 -16.46
C ALA A 55 10.18 0.23 -16.98
N THR A 56 8.95 0.10 -17.46
CA THR A 56 8.44 -1.14 -18.06
C THR A 56 9.22 -1.53 -19.32
N ALA A 57 9.52 -0.58 -20.20
CA ALA A 57 10.29 -0.84 -21.41
C ALA A 57 11.73 -1.29 -21.06
N ALA A 58 12.36 -0.67 -20.06
CA ALA A 58 13.68 -1.05 -19.60
C ALA A 58 13.69 -2.48 -19.03
N ALA A 59 12.71 -2.84 -18.19
CA ALA A 59 12.58 -4.19 -17.65
C ALA A 59 12.38 -5.24 -18.75
N ARG A 60 11.53 -4.96 -19.75
CA ARG A 60 11.32 -5.86 -20.89
C ARG A 60 12.54 -6.01 -21.79
N ALA A 61 13.34 -4.96 -21.96
CA ALA A 61 14.57 -5.00 -22.73
C ALA A 61 15.67 -5.82 -22.05
N LYS A 62 15.62 -5.96 -20.73
CA LYS A 62 16.55 -6.74 -19.91
C LYS A 62 15.78 -7.58 -18.89
N PRO A 63 15.11 -8.66 -19.35
CA PRO A 63 14.15 -9.40 -18.54
C PRO A 63 14.78 -10.13 -17.35
N THR A 64 16.09 -10.33 -17.33
CA THR A 64 16.80 -10.98 -16.21
C THR A 64 17.32 -9.99 -15.16
N ASP A 65 17.08 -8.69 -15.33
CA ASP A 65 17.53 -7.66 -14.38
C ASP A 65 16.45 -7.39 -13.33
N ALA A 66 16.62 -7.98 -12.15
CA ALA A 66 15.70 -7.83 -11.02
C ALA A 66 15.45 -6.36 -10.66
N THR A 67 16.45 -5.48 -10.79
CA THR A 67 16.33 -4.07 -10.38
C THR A 67 15.38 -3.31 -11.29
N LEU A 68 15.36 -3.65 -12.59
CA LEU A 68 14.46 -3.02 -13.55
C LEU A 68 13.00 -3.45 -13.33
N TRP A 69 12.77 -4.70 -12.92
CA TRP A 69 11.45 -5.16 -12.52
C TRP A 69 10.94 -4.49 -11.24
N ALA A 70 11.81 -4.31 -10.24
CA ALA A 70 11.49 -3.52 -9.05
C ALA A 70 11.15 -2.05 -9.41
N ALA A 71 11.90 -1.44 -10.34
CA ALA A 71 11.62 -0.09 -10.81
C ALA A 71 10.27 0.00 -11.54
N ALA A 72 9.93 -0.99 -12.37
CA ALA A 72 8.64 -1.08 -13.05
C ALA A 72 7.48 -1.24 -12.04
N ALA A 73 7.62 -2.11 -11.04
CA ALA A 73 6.62 -2.28 -9.98
C ALA A 73 6.36 -0.96 -9.24
N ARG A 74 7.42 -0.26 -8.83
CA ARG A 74 7.31 1.05 -8.17
C ARG A 74 6.64 2.10 -9.07
N ALA A 75 7.00 2.18 -10.34
CA ALA A 75 6.45 3.17 -11.26
C ALA A 75 4.94 2.97 -11.47
N ARG A 76 4.50 1.72 -11.60
CA ARG A 76 3.07 1.36 -11.72
C ARG A 76 2.29 1.65 -10.44
N PHE A 77 2.85 1.36 -9.28
CA PHE A 77 2.22 1.72 -8.01
C PHE A 77 2.00 3.24 -7.88
N ASN A 78 3.01 4.03 -8.26
CA ASN A 78 2.88 5.50 -8.23
C ASN A 78 1.82 5.99 -9.23
N LEU A 79 1.77 5.41 -10.43
CA LEU A 79 0.75 5.74 -11.42
C LEU A 79 -0.66 5.37 -10.92
N ALA A 80 -0.79 4.24 -10.22
CA ALA A 80 -2.06 3.84 -9.60
C ALA A 80 -2.57 4.94 -8.65
N GLY A 81 -1.70 5.44 -7.78
CA GLY A 81 -2.03 6.54 -6.85
C GLY A 81 -2.37 7.84 -7.57
N ALA A 82 -1.68 8.16 -8.67
CA ALA A 82 -1.96 9.34 -9.48
C ALA A 82 -3.33 9.28 -10.19
N THR A 83 -3.87 8.08 -10.39
CA THR A 83 -5.20 7.84 -10.97
C THR A 83 -6.31 7.62 -9.94
N ALA A 84 -6.04 7.86 -8.65
CA ALA A 84 -7.06 7.80 -7.61
C ALA A 84 -8.11 8.90 -7.80
N ASP A 85 -9.34 8.64 -7.40
CA ASP A 85 -10.41 9.63 -7.44
C ASP A 85 -10.09 10.76 -6.45
N PRO A 86 -9.96 12.02 -6.91
CA PRO A 86 -9.61 13.14 -6.05
C PRO A 86 -10.70 13.49 -5.02
N THR A 87 -11.93 13.01 -5.22
CA THR A 87 -13.09 13.27 -4.36
C THR A 87 -13.20 12.26 -3.24
N THR A 88 -13.00 10.97 -3.56
CA THR A 88 -13.17 9.86 -2.61
C THR A 88 -11.84 9.32 -2.08
N GLY A 89 -10.71 9.70 -2.68
CA GLY A 89 -9.39 9.14 -2.40
C GLY A 89 -9.25 7.65 -2.76
N SER A 90 -10.28 7.07 -3.40
CA SER A 90 -10.31 5.65 -3.72
C SER A 90 -9.62 5.37 -5.05
N PHE A 91 -8.97 4.22 -5.17
CA PHE A 91 -8.40 3.80 -6.46
C PHE A 91 -9.52 3.59 -7.47
N THR A 92 -9.38 4.21 -8.64
CA THR A 92 -10.25 3.95 -9.78
C THR A 92 -9.96 2.56 -10.35
N ALA A 93 -10.82 2.05 -11.24
CA ALA A 93 -10.55 0.80 -11.96
C ALA A 93 -9.20 0.83 -12.71
N ALA A 94 -8.84 2.00 -13.27
CA ALA A 94 -7.52 2.20 -13.88
C ALA A 94 -6.40 2.09 -12.85
N GLY A 95 -6.58 2.67 -11.66
CA GLY A 95 -5.64 2.54 -10.55
C GLY A 95 -5.47 1.10 -10.08
N GLN A 96 -6.57 0.34 -9.94
CA GLN A 96 -6.51 -1.08 -9.61
C GLN A 96 -5.76 -1.89 -10.67
N GLY A 97 -6.01 -1.65 -11.97
CA GLY A 97 -5.25 -2.30 -13.04
C GLY A 97 -3.75 -2.00 -13.01
N GLN A 98 -3.37 -0.79 -12.56
CA GLN A 98 -1.96 -0.44 -12.32
C GLN A 98 -1.37 -1.13 -11.10
N LEU A 99 -2.15 -1.32 -10.02
CA LEU A 99 -1.71 -2.11 -8.85
C LEU A 99 -1.48 -3.58 -9.22
N GLU A 100 -2.39 -4.19 -9.99
CA GLU A 100 -2.19 -5.56 -10.49
C GLU A 100 -0.94 -5.67 -11.39
N ALA A 101 -0.74 -4.69 -12.27
CA ALA A 101 0.44 -4.64 -13.12
C ALA A 101 1.73 -4.39 -12.32
N ALA A 102 1.66 -3.65 -11.22
CA ALA A 102 2.76 -3.50 -10.28
C ALA A 102 3.07 -4.84 -9.61
N GLY A 103 2.04 -5.58 -9.18
CA GLY A 103 2.17 -6.91 -8.59
C GLY A 103 2.87 -7.90 -9.52
N ARG A 104 2.48 -7.96 -10.81
CA ARG A 104 3.18 -8.80 -11.79
C ARG A 104 4.66 -8.45 -11.94
N ALA A 105 5.03 -7.17 -11.97
CA ALA A 105 6.44 -6.78 -12.03
C ALA A 105 7.19 -7.10 -10.73
N TRP A 106 6.51 -7.07 -9.59
CA TRP A 106 7.08 -7.48 -8.32
C TRP A 106 7.33 -8.99 -8.26
N GLU A 107 6.42 -9.80 -8.79
CA GLU A 107 6.60 -11.26 -8.90
C GLU A 107 7.84 -11.59 -9.74
N GLU A 108 7.99 -10.97 -10.92
CA GLU A 108 9.22 -11.09 -11.75
C GLU A 108 10.48 -10.66 -10.99
N HIS A 109 10.40 -9.58 -10.20
CA HIS A 109 11.52 -9.17 -9.36
C HIS A 109 11.87 -10.24 -8.32
N LEU A 110 10.87 -10.82 -7.63
CA LEU A 110 11.10 -11.85 -6.62
C LEU A 110 11.78 -13.10 -7.20
N GLU A 111 11.42 -13.49 -8.43
CA GLU A 111 12.04 -14.63 -9.11
C GLU A 111 13.53 -14.40 -9.42
N LEU A 112 13.92 -13.14 -9.66
CA LEU A 112 15.26 -12.76 -10.12
C LEU A 112 16.17 -12.23 -9.00
N ALA A 113 15.60 -11.68 -7.93
CA ALA A 113 16.36 -10.98 -6.89
C ALA A 113 17.14 -11.90 -5.94
N GLY A 114 16.88 -13.22 -6.00
CA GLY A 114 17.50 -14.20 -5.12
C GLY A 114 17.20 -13.92 -3.65
N GLU A 115 18.23 -13.97 -2.80
CA GLU A 115 18.08 -13.83 -1.34
C GLU A 115 17.80 -12.40 -0.86
N LYS A 116 17.91 -11.39 -1.73
CA LYS A 116 17.78 -9.97 -1.32
C LYS A 116 16.83 -9.15 -2.22
N PRO A 117 15.52 -9.43 -2.17
CA PRO A 117 14.54 -8.54 -2.81
C PRO A 117 14.51 -7.13 -2.20
N ASP A 118 14.07 -6.14 -2.98
CA ASP A 118 14.03 -4.74 -2.52
C ASP A 118 12.88 -4.51 -1.53
N ALA A 119 13.21 -4.43 -0.24
CA ALA A 119 12.25 -4.21 0.85
C ALA A 119 11.46 -2.88 0.74
N ARG A 120 11.99 -1.87 0.02
CA ARG A 120 11.27 -0.61 -0.21
C ARG A 120 10.14 -0.81 -1.20
N VAL A 121 10.37 -1.61 -2.24
CA VAL A 121 9.31 -1.98 -3.19
C VAL A 121 8.34 -2.95 -2.54
N ALA A 122 8.82 -3.89 -1.72
CA ALA A 122 7.96 -4.77 -0.93
C ALA A 122 6.96 -3.99 -0.08
N SER A 123 7.38 -2.88 0.54
CA SER A 123 6.49 -2.01 1.33
C SER A 123 5.35 -1.42 0.49
N LEU A 124 5.61 -1.03 -0.75
CA LEU A 124 4.58 -0.56 -1.68
C LEU A 124 3.63 -1.71 -2.06
N MET A 125 4.17 -2.91 -2.26
CA MET A 125 3.39 -4.07 -2.66
C MET A 125 2.50 -4.59 -1.54
N VAL A 126 2.94 -4.54 -0.28
CA VAL A 126 2.06 -4.81 0.87
C VAL A 126 0.82 -3.93 0.82
N GLN A 127 0.99 -2.62 0.56
CA GLN A 127 -0.13 -1.70 0.45
C GLN A 127 -1.01 -2.02 -0.77
N GLY A 128 -0.39 -2.20 -1.95
CA GLY A 128 -1.11 -2.50 -3.20
C GLY A 128 -1.94 -3.77 -3.10
N TYR A 129 -1.35 -4.86 -2.61
CA TYR A 129 -2.04 -6.13 -2.42
C TYR A 129 -3.14 -6.05 -1.35
N SER A 130 -2.92 -5.28 -0.27
CA SER A 130 -3.96 -5.07 0.75
C SER A 130 -5.18 -4.33 0.18
N ILE A 131 -4.96 -3.35 -0.72
CA ILE A 131 -6.04 -2.64 -1.42
C ILE A 131 -6.81 -3.58 -2.35
N LEU A 132 -6.09 -4.46 -3.05
CA LEU A 132 -6.69 -5.47 -3.93
C LEU A 132 -7.35 -6.63 -3.18
N GLY A 133 -7.19 -6.72 -1.86
CA GLY A 133 -7.63 -7.87 -1.06
C GLY A 133 -6.79 -9.13 -1.27
N GLU A 134 -5.64 -9.03 -1.94
CA GLU A 134 -4.71 -10.14 -2.20
C GLU A 134 -3.80 -10.39 -0.98
N PHE A 135 -4.39 -10.74 0.16
CA PHE A 135 -3.66 -10.88 1.44
C PHE A 135 -2.55 -11.94 1.40
N ASP A 136 -2.70 -13.00 0.60
CA ASP A 136 -1.64 -14.00 0.38
C ASP A 136 -0.36 -13.35 -0.16
N LYS A 137 -0.49 -12.48 -1.16
CA LYS A 137 0.64 -11.78 -1.77
C LYS A 137 1.15 -10.65 -0.88
N ALA A 138 0.25 -9.97 -0.15
CA ALA A 138 0.63 -8.98 0.85
C ALA A 138 1.51 -9.62 1.95
N ALA A 139 1.17 -10.84 2.40
CA ALA A 139 1.98 -11.57 3.37
C ALA A 139 3.37 -11.92 2.82
N ILE A 140 3.48 -12.34 1.55
CA ILE A 140 4.78 -12.60 0.90
C ILE A 140 5.63 -11.33 0.81
N ALA A 141 5.03 -10.20 0.40
CA ALA A 141 5.75 -8.92 0.37
C ALA A 141 6.17 -8.47 1.77
N GLN A 142 5.32 -8.65 2.79
CA GLN A 142 5.65 -8.31 4.17
C GLN A 142 6.76 -9.19 4.74
N GLU A 143 6.88 -10.45 4.29
CA GLU A 143 7.96 -11.36 4.69
C GLU A 143 9.33 -10.81 4.28
N VAL A 144 9.46 -10.23 3.08
CA VAL A 144 10.68 -9.53 2.65
C VAL A 144 11.06 -8.41 3.63
N ILE A 145 10.08 -7.62 4.07
CA ILE A 145 10.31 -6.51 5.02
C ILE A 145 10.71 -7.04 6.40
N ALA A 146 10.07 -8.13 6.85
CA ALA A 146 10.35 -8.74 8.14
C ALA A 146 11.76 -9.36 8.19
N LEU A 147 12.20 -9.95 7.07
CA LEU A 147 13.56 -10.49 6.92
C LEU A 147 14.62 -9.38 6.81
N ASP A 148 14.29 -8.25 6.19
CA ASP A 148 15.21 -7.09 6.07
C ASP A 148 15.41 -6.35 7.40
N ARG A 149 14.32 -6.07 8.13
CA ARG A 149 14.36 -5.21 9.34
C ARG A 149 14.47 -5.98 10.65
N GLU A 150 14.13 -7.26 10.65
CA GLU A 150 14.10 -8.13 11.84
C GLU A 150 13.53 -7.49 13.12
N SER A 151 12.37 -6.84 13.03
CA SER A 151 11.75 -6.14 14.18
C SER A 151 10.43 -6.76 14.60
N ALA A 152 10.07 -6.60 15.88
CA ALA A 152 8.77 -7.05 16.40
C ALA A 152 7.60 -6.51 15.56
N GLY A 153 7.62 -5.22 15.21
CA GLY A 153 6.58 -4.60 14.40
C GLY A 153 6.44 -5.23 13.00
N ALA A 154 7.56 -5.54 12.33
CA ALA A 154 7.53 -6.13 11.00
C ALA A 154 6.97 -7.56 11.01
N TYR A 155 7.32 -8.36 12.02
CA TYR A 155 6.77 -9.71 12.21
C TYR A 155 5.32 -9.71 12.72
N THR A 156 4.92 -8.72 13.53
CA THR A 156 3.50 -8.52 13.90
C THR A 156 2.64 -8.27 12.66
N GLN A 157 3.07 -7.38 11.78
CA GLN A 157 2.33 -7.10 10.55
C GLN A 157 2.28 -8.33 9.64
N LEU A 158 3.39 -9.10 9.54
CA LEU A 158 3.41 -10.37 8.81
C LEU A 158 2.39 -11.36 9.37
N ALA A 159 2.31 -11.48 10.70
CA ALA A 159 1.35 -12.38 11.34
C ALA A 159 -0.10 -12.00 11.01
N LEU A 160 -0.43 -10.71 11.10
CA LEU A 160 -1.77 -10.21 10.79
C LEU A 160 -2.16 -10.45 9.33
N LEU A 161 -1.29 -10.12 8.38
CA LEU A 161 -1.54 -10.36 6.94
C LEU A 161 -1.65 -11.86 6.64
N ALA A 162 -0.79 -12.69 7.25
CA ALA A 162 -0.86 -14.13 7.08
C ALA A 162 -2.17 -14.72 7.62
N TYR A 163 -2.69 -14.21 8.75
CA TYR A 163 -4.01 -14.64 9.24
C TYR A 163 -5.15 -14.18 8.33
N GLN A 164 -5.11 -12.95 7.81
CA GLN A 164 -6.08 -12.46 6.83
C GLN A 164 -6.08 -13.28 5.53
N ALA A 165 -4.91 -13.82 5.17
CA ALA A 165 -4.71 -14.72 4.05
C ALA A 165 -5.08 -16.19 4.36
N GLY A 166 -5.57 -16.50 5.56
CA GLY A 166 -5.83 -17.89 5.99
C GLY A 166 -4.59 -18.75 6.22
N GLN A 167 -3.38 -18.17 6.11
CA GLN A 167 -2.09 -18.85 6.30
C GLN A 167 -1.73 -19.00 7.78
N LEU A 168 -2.53 -19.77 8.53
CA LEU A 168 -2.41 -19.89 10.00
C LEU A 168 -1.00 -20.27 10.46
N ARG A 169 -0.33 -21.22 9.78
CA ARG A 169 1.01 -21.67 10.16
C ARG A 169 2.08 -20.59 9.95
N LYS A 170 2.00 -19.82 8.86
CA LYS A 170 2.91 -18.68 8.64
C LYS A 170 2.65 -17.59 9.68
N GLY A 171 1.38 -17.30 9.97
CA GLY A 171 1.00 -16.34 11.00
C GLY A 171 1.48 -16.72 12.39
N ASP A 172 1.41 -18.02 12.75
CA ASP A 172 1.91 -18.54 14.02
C ASP A 172 3.44 -18.37 14.14
N LEU A 173 4.21 -18.69 13.08
CA LEU A 173 5.67 -18.49 13.06
C LEU A 173 6.05 -17.01 13.19
N ALA A 174 5.38 -16.13 12.45
CA ALA A 174 5.61 -14.69 12.53
C ALA A 174 5.23 -14.11 13.90
N ARG A 175 4.13 -14.56 14.49
CA ARG A 175 3.73 -14.21 15.86
C ARG A 175 4.86 -14.56 16.84
N ASP A 176 5.34 -15.80 16.81
CA ASP A 176 6.32 -16.26 17.78
C ASP A 176 7.65 -15.48 17.67
N LYS A 177 8.10 -15.19 16.44
CA LYS A 177 9.25 -14.31 16.21
C LYS A 177 9.01 -12.88 16.71
N SER A 178 7.81 -12.31 16.48
CA SER A 178 7.46 -10.99 17.00
C SER A 178 7.47 -10.94 18.53
N LEU A 179 6.87 -11.93 19.19
CA LEU A 179 6.86 -12.03 20.66
C LEU A 179 8.28 -12.17 21.23
N GLY A 180 9.15 -12.92 20.55
CA GLY A 180 10.56 -13.03 20.93
C GLY A 180 11.34 -11.71 20.83
N LEU A 181 10.97 -10.84 19.90
CA LEU A 181 11.57 -9.52 19.70
C LEU A 181 10.90 -8.40 20.53
N THR A 182 9.74 -8.68 21.13
CA THR A 182 8.98 -7.70 21.93
C THR A 182 9.49 -7.66 23.36
N GLU A 183 9.53 -6.47 23.94
CA GLU A 183 9.88 -6.28 25.36
C GLU A 183 8.95 -7.08 26.29
N PRO A 184 9.46 -7.64 27.40
CA PRO A 184 8.69 -8.53 28.27
C PRO A 184 7.34 -7.96 28.72
N ASP A 185 7.31 -6.68 29.07
CA ASP A 185 6.13 -6.00 29.62
C ASP A 185 4.99 -5.86 28.58
N MET A 186 5.33 -5.86 27.29
CA MET A 186 4.37 -5.72 26.18
C MET A 186 3.97 -7.06 25.57
N ARG A 187 4.68 -8.14 25.90
CA ARG A 187 4.55 -9.44 25.22
C ARG A 187 3.18 -10.08 25.41
N GLU A 188 2.63 -10.02 26.63
CA GLU A 188 1.32 -10.66 26.91
C GLU A 188 0.18 -9.92 26.20
N THR A 189 0.23 -8.58 26.18
CA THR A 189 -0.72 -7.75 25.42
C THR A 189 -0.68 -8.08 23.94
N LEU A 190 0.52 -8.13 23.34
CA LEU A 190 0.69 -8.46 21.93
C LEU A 190 0.23 -9.90 21.61
N LYS A 191 0.53 -10.86 22.50
CA LYS A 191 0.08 -12.24 22.36
C LYS A 191 -1.44 -12.34 22.34
N GLY A 192 -2.13 -11.65 23.24
CA GLY A 192 -3.59 -11.59 23.27
C GLY A 192 -4.17 -11.04 21.96
N GLN A 193 -3.60 -9.94 21.45
CA GLN A 193 -4.00 -9.37 20.16
C GLN A 193 -3.85 -10.36 19.00
N LEU A 194 -2.68 -11.00 18.87
CA LEU A 194 -2.40 -11.92 17.77
C LEU A 194 -3.19 -13.23 17.88
N GLN A 195 -3.50 -13.68 19.11
CA GLN A 195 -4.38 -14.83 19.33
C GLN A 195 -5.83 -14.54 18.94
N GLY A 196 -6.31 -13.31 19.18
CA GLY A 196 -7.61 -12.85 18.69
C GLY A 196 -7.68 -12.90 17.16
N ALA A 197 -6.70 -12.33 16.47
CA ALA A 197 -6.61 -12.35 15.02
C ALA A 197 -6.58 -13.77 14.44
N ARG A 198 -5.78 -14.67 15.04
CA ARG A 198 -5.73 -16.08 14.65
C ARG A 198 -7.08 -16.78 14.81
N THR A 199 -7.77 -16.55 15.92
CA THR A 199 -9.07 -17.19 16.20
C THR A 199 -10.13 -16.74 15.19
N GLN A 200 -10.13 -15.46 14.85
CA GLN A 200 -11.00 -14.91 13.82
C GLN A 200 -10.73 -15.57 12.45
N ALA A 201 -9.46 -15.66 12.04
CA ALA A 201 -9.08 -16.30 10.78
C ALA A 201 -9.45 -17.78 10.74
N ALA A 202 -9.25 -18.52 11.84
CA ALA A 202 -9.63 -19.92 11.92
C ALA A 202 -11.16 -20.13 11.83
N ALA A 203 -11.94 -19.24 12.44
CA ALA A 203 -13.39 -19.27 12.35
C ALA A 203 -13.90 -18.99 10.92
N GLN A 204 -13.27 -18.04 10.21
CA GLN A 204 -13.57 -17.75 8.81
C GLN A 204 -13.28 -18.96 7.91
N ALA A 205 -12.09 -19.57 8.05
CA ALA A 205 -11.72 -20.76 7.29
C ALA A 205 -12.68 -21.95 7.55
N ALA A 206 -13.16 -22.11 8.79
CA ALA A 206 -14.12 -23.15 9.12
C ALA A 206 -15.51 -22.90 8.50
N GLN A 207 -15.93 -21.65 8.35
CA GLN A 207 -17.20 -21.30 7.71
C GLN A 207 -17.15 -21.56 6.20
N GLU A 208 -16.05 -21.20 5.54
CA GLU A 208 -15.84 -21.47 4.10
C GLU A 208 -15.79 -22.97 3.79
N ALA A 209 -15.18 -23.76 4.68
CA ALA A 209 -15.16 -25.23 4.56
C ALA A 209 -16.53 -25.89 4.80
N ALA A 210 -17.45 -25.21 5.49
CA ALA A 210 -18.77 -25.73 5.84
C ALA A 210 -19.86 -25.42 4.80
N THR A 211 -19.61 -24.57 3.80
CA THR A 211 -20.54 -24.31 2.70
C THR A 211 -20.57 -25.49 1.71
N PRO A 212 -21.66 -26.28 1.62
CA PRO A 212 -21.73 -27.40 0.69
C PRO A 212 -21.84 -26.91 -0.76
N VAL A 213 -21.11 -27.56 -1.67
CA VAL A 213 -21.28 -27.37 -3.13
C VAL A 213 -22.74 -27.65 -3.49
N PRO A 214 -23.46 -26.73 -4.15
CA PRO A 214 -24.84 -26.98 -4.56
C PRO A 214 -24.88 -28.19 -5.50
N THR A 215 -25.55 -29.25 -5.06
CA THR A 215 -25.80 -30.46 -5.86
C THR A 215 -26.49 -30.07 -7.17
N PRO A 216 -26.00 -30.49 -8.35
CA PRO A 216 -26.67 -30.19 -9.62
C PRO A 216 -28.10 -30.76 -9.57
N SER A 217 -29.09 -29.89 -9.80
CA SER A 217 -30.50 -30.28 -9.81
C SER A 217 -30.74 -31.39 -10.85
N PRO A 218 -31.51 -32.45 -10.51
CA PRO A 218 -31.84 -33.48 -11.48
C PRO A 218 -32.65 -32.88 -12.62
N LYS A 219 -32.15 -33.08 -13.84
CA LYS A 219 -32.80 -32.68 -15.11
C LYS A 219 -34.20 -33.31 -15.14
N PRO A 220 -35.29 -32.56 -15.39
CA PRO A 220 -36.61 -33.17 -15.51
C PRO A 220 -36.61 -34.12 -16.71
N GLU A 221 -36.89 -35.41 -16.44
CA GLU A 221 -37.21 -36.38 -17.47
C GLU A 221 -38.55 -35.97 -18.11
N GLU A 222 -38.47 -35.51 -19.35
CA GLU A 222 -39.61 -35.21 -20.21
C GLU A 222 -40.30 -36.53 -20.56
N LYS A 223 -41.59 -36.66 -20.24
CA LYS A 223 -42.48 -37.75 -20.65
C LYS A 223 -43.55 -37.20 -21.59
#